data_AF-A0A382QYJ7-F1
#
_entry.id   AF-A0A382QYJ7-F1
#
_cell.length_a   1.000
_cell.length_b   1.000
_cell.length_c   1.000
_cell.angle_alpha   90.00
_cell.angle_beta   90.00
_cell.angle_gamma   90.00
#
_symmetry.space_group_name_H-M   'P 1'
#
loop_
_entity.id
_entity.type
_entity.pdbx_description
1 polymer ?
#
loop_
_entity_poly.entity_id
_entity_poly.type
_entity_poly.pdbx_seq_one_letter_code
_entity_poly.pdbx_strand_id
1 'polypeptide(L)'
;MKIKSTQIVDTFAEAFKMYGSRIIITAETKEWAMAAAQSVTGFATSVIGCKCEAGIETEILPKESPDLRPGVSVLLFAMDSENLGKRLMERIGQCVMTCPSTACYNGIDEGNEIVVGGQLRYFGDGYQISKEIAGKRLWRIPVMDGEFLVDDIFKTKEAVGGGNILILAKDQNTALKAAKSAVNTMREVPNVILPFPNGVVRSGSKVGSKYKALIASTNDAYCPTLSSVVEKTEVDTNINSVLEIVIDGLTLKDVEEAMRVGIKAAIKPGIKKISAGNYGGGLGQY
;
A
#
# COMPACT_ATOMS: atom_id res chain seq x y z
N MET A 1 -5.95 6.53 -26.82
CA MET A 1 -4.71 6.78 -27.63
C MET A 1 -3.96 5.48 -27.91
N LYS A 2 -2.96 5.45 -28.81
CA LYS A 2 -2.12 4.25 -29.06
C LYS A 2 -0.65 4.59 -28.93
N ILE A 3 0.10 3.82 -28.14
CA ILE A 3 1.55 3.95 -27.97
C ILE A 3 2.19 2.65 -28.44
N LYS A 4 2.97 2.71 -29.52
CA LYS A 4 3.50 1.54 -30.22
C LYS A 4 2.35 0.58 -30.61
N SER A 5 2.39 -0.67 -30.15
CA SER A 5 1.34 -1.67 -30.38
C SER A 5 0.25 -1.69 -29.30
N THR A 6 0.38 -0.89 -28.24
CA THR A 6 -0.51 -0.94 -27.07
C THR A 6 -1.54 0.20 -27.13
N GLN A 7 -2.81 -0.15 -27.04
CA GLN A 7 -3.89 0.82 -26.89
C GLN A 7 -3.96 1.28 -25.43
N ILE A 8 -4.06 2.59 -25.22
CA ILE A 8 -4.44 3.17 -23.93
C ILE A 8 -5.89 3.58 -24.06
N VAL A 9 -6.76 2.93 -23.29
CA VAL A 9 -8.19 3.18 -23.27
C VAL A 9 -8.43 4.58 -22.70
N ASP A 10 -9.30 5.35 -23.34
CA ASP A 10 -9.70 6.67 -22.86
C ASP A 10 -10.77 6.48 -21.77
N THR A 11 -10.29 6.35 -20.54
CA THR A 11 -11.07 6.06 -19.34
C THR A 11 -10.32 6.62 -18.12
N PHE A 12 -10.92 6.49 -16.95
CA PHE A 12 -10.35 6.94 -15.68
C PHE A 12 -10.31 5.79 -14.66
N ALA A 13 -9.39 5.88 -13.70
CA ALA A 13 -9.42 5.11 -12.47
C ALA A 13 -10.25 5.88 -11.46
N GLU A 14 -11.16 5.21 -10.76
CA GLU A 14 -11.95 5.85 -9.70
C GLU A 14 -11.36 5.47 -8.34
N ALA A 15 -10.83 6.47 -7.64
CA ALA A 15 -10.12 6.30 -6.38
C ALA A 15 -10.88 6.94 -5.21
N PHE A 16 -10.50 6.55 -3.99
CA PHE A 16 -11.24 6.83 -2.77
C PHE A 16 -10.42 7.69 -1.83
N LYS A 17 -11.11 8.60 -1.15
CA LYS A 17 -10.57 9.25 0.04
C LYS A 17 -10.30 8.20 1.11
N MET A 18 -9.07 8.18 1.59
CA MET A 18 -8.60 7.35 2.70
C MET A 18 -7.84 8.23 3.69
N TYR A 19 -7.35 7.60 4.75
CA TYR A 19 -6.35 8.17 5.64
C TYR A 19 -5.06 7.37 5.52
N GLY A 20 -3.93 8.07 5.47
CA GLY A 20 -2.60 7.50 5.37
C GLY A 20 -1.71 7.92 6.54
N SER A 21 -0.79 7.05 6.92
CA SER A 21 0.30 7.30 7.88
C SER A 21 1.59 6.71 7.37
N ARG A 22 2.72 7.31 7.76
CA ARG A 22 4.05 6.77 7.52
C ARG A 22 4.70 6.43 8.85
N ILE A 23 5.28 5.24 8.92
CA ILE A 23 6.16 4.85 10.00
C ILE A 23 7.56 4.61 9.46
N ILE A 24 8.57 4.97 10.24
CA ILE A 24 9.98 4.70 9.97
C ILE A 24 10.42 3.65 10.98
N ILE A 25 10.78 2.47 10.47
CA ILE A 25 11.32 1.39 11.29
C ILE A 25 12.83 1.38 11.09
N THR A 26 13.59 1.43 12.16
CA THR A 26 15.05 1.29 12.15
C THR A 26 15.45 0.05 12.91
N ALA A 27 16.61 -0.51 12.61
CA ALA A 27 17.14 -1.69 13.29
C ALA A 27 18.68 -1.70 13.20
N GLU A 28 19.32 -2.65 13.87
CA GLU A 28 20.79 -2.80 13.81
C GLU A 28 21.29 -3.04 12.38
N THR A 29 20.54 -3.82 11.59
CA THR A 29 20.84 -4.08 10.18
C THR A 29 19.62 -3.88 9.31
N LYS A 30 19.86 -3.66 8.02
CA LYS A 30 18.80 -3.61 6.99
C LYS A 30 17.93 -4.87 6.99
N GLU A 31 18.51 -6.03 7.26
CA GLU A 31 17.79 -7.31 7.30
C GLU A 31 16.70 -7.29 8.37
N TRP A 32 17.02 -6.86 9.59
CA TRP A 32 16.05 -6.76 10.68
C TRP A 32 14.99 -5.69 10.45
N ALA A 33 15.38 -4.52 9.92
CA ALA A 33 14.42 -3.47 9.58
C ALA A 33 13.42 -3.96 8.50
N MET A 34 13.92 -4.68 7.49
CA MET A 34 13.11 -5.28 6.44
C MET A 34 12.20 -6.39 6.97
N ALA A 35 12.68 -7.24 7.89
CA ALA A 35 11.87 -8.28 8.51
C ALA A 35 10.67 -7.70 9.29
N ALA A 36 10.91 -6.64 10.07
CA ALA A 36 9.85 -5.91 10.75
C ALA A 36 8.85 -5.28 9.75
N ALA A 37 9.36 -4.61 8.71
CA ALA A 37 8.52 -3.98 7.69
C ALA A 37 7.65 -5.00 6.91
N GLN A 38 8.20 -6.18 6.58
CA GLN A 38 7.45 -7.28 5.96
C GLN A 38 6.37 -7.83 6.90
N SER A 39 6.68 -7.98 8.20
CA SER A 39 5.70 -8.41 9.20
C SER A 39 4.56 -7.38 9.34
N VAL A 40 4.89 -6.08 9.41
CA VAL A 40 3.92 -4.98 9.46
C VAL A 40 3.02 -4.93 8.23
N THR A 41 3.56 -5.22 7.04
CA THR A 41 2.82 -5.11 5.77
C THR A 41 2.14 -6.42 5.35
N GLY A 42 2.34 -7.50 6.10
CA GLY A 42 1.65 -8.77 5.92
C GLY A 42 0.14 -8.64 6.18
N PHE A 43 -0.66 -9.41 5.43
CA PHE A 43 -2.13 -9.43 5.54
C PHE A 43 -2.74 -8.01 5.54
N ALA A 44 -2.38 -7.21 4.55
CA ALA A 44 -2.77 -5.81 4.41
C ALA A 44 -3.02 -5.41 2.94
N THR A 45 -3.72 -6.27 2.17
CA THR A 45 -3.87 -6.06 0.72
C THR A 45 -5.09 -5.24 0.34
N SER A 46 -6.16 -5.27 1.15
CA SER A 46 -7.38 -4.51 0.89
C SER A 46 -8.13 -4.24 2.19
N VAL A 47 -8.61 -3.00 2.37
CA VAL A 47 -9.41 -2.61 3.54
C VAL A 47 -10.69 -3.45 3.70
N ILE A 48 -11.22 -4.01 2.61
CA ILE A 48 -12.44 -4.83 2.59
C ILE A 48 -12.35 -6.03 3.54
N GLY A 49 -11.20 -6.70 3.58
CA GLY A 49 -10.99 -7.92 4.37
C GLY A 49 -9.84 -7.83 5.38
N CYS A 50 -8.79 -7.09 5.03
CA CYS A 50 -7.58 -6.94 5.87
C CYS A 50 -7.68 -5.76 6.85
N LYS A 51 -8.72 -4.92 6.75
CA LYS A 51 -8.99 -3.74 7.58
C LYS A 51 -7.99 -2.58 7.44
N CYS A 52 -6.91 -2.76 6.69
CA CYS A 52 -6.00 -1.71 6.22
C CYS A 52 -5.30 -2.18 4.95
N GLU A 53 -4.71 -1.21 4.27
CA GLU A 53 -3.77 -1.41 3.17
C GLU A 53 -2.39 -0.95 3.63
N ALA A 54 -1.35 -1.73 3.40
CA ALA A 54 -0.01 -1.37 3.85
C ALA A 54 1.06 -1.90 2.90
N GLY A 55 2.16 -1.16 2.81
CA GLY A 55 3.26 -1.51 1.93
C GLY A 55 4.56 -0.84 2.33
N ILE A 56 5.66 -1.46 1.91
CA ILE A 56 6.99 -0.88 2.03
C ILE A 56 7.13 0.18 0.96
N GLU A 57 7.42 1.41 1.38
CA GLU A 57 7.64 2.54 0.48
C GLU A 57 9.09 2.50 -0.02
N THR A 58 10.06 2.61 0.89
CA THR A 58 11.48 2.67 0.52
C THR A 58 12.39 2.29 1.68
N GLU A 59 13.62 1.92 1.37
CA GLU A 59 14.68 1.78 2.35
C GLU A 59 15.28 3.15 2.68
N ILE A 60 15.72 3.34 3.92
CA ILE A 60 16.29 4.58 4.43
C ILE A 60 17.74 4.33 4.82
N LEU A 61 18.65 5.17 4.29
CA LEU A 61 20.05 5.11 4.66
C LEU A 61 20.25 5.59 6.10
N PRO A 62 21.26 5.07 6.83
CA PRO A 62 21.54 5.48 8.21
C PRO A 62 21.58 7.01 8.41
N LYS A 63 22.25 7.74 7.52
CA LYS A 63 22.37 9.21 7.60
C LYS A 63 21.04 9.98 7.48
N GLU A 64 20.00 9.34 7.00
CA GLU A 64 18.67 9.91 6.76
C GLU A 64 17.66 9.46 7.83
N SER A 65 18.02 8.50 8.69
CA SER A 65 17.13 7.98 9.72
C SER A 65 17.25 8.76 11.04
N PRO A 66 16.21 8.75 11.89
CA PRO A 66 16.19 9.52 13.13
C PRO A 66 17.30 9.16 14.15
N ASP A 67 17.81 7.93 14.11
CA ASP A 67 18.79 7.40 15.08
C ASP A 67 20.10 6.92 14.45
N LEU A 68 20.35 7.30 13.18
CA LEU A 68 21.57 6.96 12.45
C LEU A 68 21.77 5.46 12.19
N ARG A 69 20.68 4.68 12.16
CA ARG A 69 20.68 3.24 11.83
C ARG A 69 19.96 2.94 10.52
N PRO A 70 20.25 1.81 9.84
CA PRO A 70 19.49 1.40 8.66
C PRO A 70 17.99 1.35 8.94
N GLY A 71 17.17 1.85 8.02
CA GLY A 71 15.73 1.90 8.20
C GLY A 71 14.90 1.55 6.98
N VAL A 72 13.60 1.46 7.18
CA VAL A 72 12.60 1.22 6.15
C VAL A 72 11.39 2.12 6.43
N SER A 73 10.94 2.83 5.39
CA SER A 73 9.69 3.56 5.40
C SER A 73 8.53 2.63 5.02
N VAL A 74 7.47 2.65 5.81
CA VAL A 74 6.25 1.88 5.57
C VAL A 74 5.06 2.82 5.59
N LEU A 75 4.17 2.68 4.60
CA LEU A 75 2.91 3.39 4.57
C LEU A 75 1.76 2.45 4.93
N LEU A 76 0.80 2.99 5.69
CA LEU A 76 -0.43 2.31 6.08
C LEU A 76 -1.62 3.22 5.77
N PHE A 77 -2.68 2.63 5.23
CA PHE A 77 -3.90 3.28 4.81
C PHE A 77 -5.12 2.59 5.39
N ALA A 78 -6.13 3.37 5.78
CA ALA A 78 -7.44 2.87 6.17
C ALA A 78 -8.54 3.87 5.79
N MET A 79 -9.80 3.47 5.94
CA MET A 79 -10.95 4.32 5.57
C MET A 79 -11.07 5.60 6.40
N ASP A 80 -10.59 5.57 7.65
CA ASP A 80 -10.65 6.70 8.57
C ASP A 80 -9.46 6.71 9.53
N SER A 81 -9.21 7.86 10.15
CA SER A 81 -8.10 8.10 11.06
C SER A 81 -8.14 7.21 12.32
N GLU A 82 -9.33 6.90 12.84
CA GLU A 82 -9.48 6.11 14.07
C GLU A 82 -9.09 4.65 13.81
N ASN A 83 -9.63 4.07 12.73
CA ASN A 83 -9.30 2.72 12.31
C ASN A 83 -7.83 2.60 11.91
N LEU A 84 -7.25 3.62 11.26
CA LEU A 84 -5.81 3.66 11.01
C LEU A 84 -5.00 3.64 12.31
N GLY A 85 -5.40 4.43 13.31
CA GLY A 85 -4.78 4.43 14.63
C GLY A 85 -4.78 3.06 15.31
N LYS A 86 -5.91 2.34 15.26
CA LYS A 86 -6.00 0.95 15.76
C LYS A 86 -5.01 0.02 15.06
N ARG A 87 -4.86 0.16 13.74
CA ARG A 87 -3.95 -0.66 12.92
C ARG A 87 -2.48 -0.32 13.19
N LEU A 88 -2.14 0.95 13.40
CA LEU A 88 -0.81 1.36 13.84
C LEU A 88 -0.45 0.73 15.18
N MET A 89 -1.34 0.81 16.18
CA MET A 89 -1.11 0.22 17.50
C MET A 89 -0.88 -1.29 17.42
N GLU A 90 -1.79 -2.03 16.75
CA GLU A 90 -1.68 -3.49 16.60
C GLU A 90 -0.39 -3.89 15.86
N ARG A 91 -0.09 -3.25 14.72
CA ARG A 91 1.04 -3.64 13.87
C ARG A 91 2.38 -3.23 14.48
N ILE A 92 2.49 -2.03 15.06
CA ILE A 92 3.73 -1.63 15.74
C ILE A 92 3.97 -2.53 16.96
N GLY A 93 2.93 -2.78 17.78
CA GLY A 93 3.06 -3.59 18.98
C GLY A 93 3.34 -5.07 18.71
N GLN A 94 2.77 -5.67 17.66
CA GLN A 94 2.89 -7.11 17.40
C GLN A 94 3.93 -7.47 16.34
N CYS A 95 4.39 -6.51 15.53
CA CYS A 95 5.33 -6.77 14.43
C CYS A 95 6.65 -6.00 14.56
N VAL A 96 6.63 -4.79 15.15
CA VAL A 96 7.85 -3.98 15.31
C VAL A 96 8.45 -4.20 16.68
N MET A 97 7.72 -3.91 17.76
CA MET A 97 8.20 -4.08 19.15
C MET A 97 8.73 -5.49 19.45
N THR A 98 8.18 -6.51 18.78
CA THR A 98 8.58 -7.91 18.93
C THR A 98 9.76 -8.31 18.03
N CYS A 99 10.16 -7.46 17.08
CA CYS A 99 11.26 -7.72 16.17
C CYS A 99 12.58 -7.20 16.77
N PRO A 100 13.66 -8.02 16.77
CA PRO A 100 14.93 -7.67 17.40
C PRO A 100 15.51 -6.34 16.94
N SER A 101 16.11 -5.61 17.88
CA SER A 101 16.85 -4.35 17.66
C SER A 101 16.02 -3.17 17.13
N THR A 102 14.70 -3.30 16.97
CA THR A 102 13.94 -2.26 16.27
C THR A 102 13.67 -1.00 17.10
N ALA A 103 13.51 0.13 16.42
CA ALA A 103 12.84 1.32 16.93
C ALA A 103 11.84 1.83 15.89
N CYS A 104 10.79 2.54 16.34
CA CYS A 104 9.70 2.98 15.47
C CYS A 104 9.40 4.48 15.63
N TYR A 105 9.47 5.22 14.53
CA TYR A 105 9.28 6.67 14.51
C TYR A 105 8.13 7.06 13.58
N ASN A 106 7.49 8.18 13.88
CA ASN A 106 6.52 8.81 12.99
C ASN A 106 7.22 9.42 11.77
N GLY A 107 6.68 9.15 10.57
CA GLY A 107 7.28 9.55 9.29
C GLY A 107 6.57 10.69 8.54
N ILE A 108 5.53 11.30 9.12
CA ILE A 108 4.83 12.45 8.51
C ILE A 108 4.69 13.62 9.48
N ASP A 109 4.89 14.85 9.00
CA ASP A 109 4.94 16.04 9.87
C ASP A 109 3.59 16.70 10.12
N GLU A 110 2.58 16.42 9.29
CA GLU A 110 1.26 17.05 9.32
C GLU A 110 0.16 16.01 9.48
N GLY A 111 -0.96 16.42 10.10
CA GLY A 111 -2.15 15.60 10.21
C GLY A 111 -2.67 15.47 11.65
N ASN A 112 -3.66 14.61 11.82
CA ASN A 112 -4.23 14.28 13.12
C ASN A 112 -3.24 13.45 13.94
N GLU A 113 -3.16 13.73 15.23
CA GLU A 113 -2.28 13.03 16.15
C GLU A 113 -2.97 11.82 16.78
N ILE A 114 -2.30 10.67 16.74
CA ILE A 114 -2.73 9.42 17.35
C ILE A 114 -1.67 8.99 18.37
N VAL A 115 -2.10 8.80 19.62
CA VAL A 115 -1.22 8.30 20.68
C VAL A 115 -1.02 6.80 20.50
N VAL A 116 0.15 6.39 20.01
CA VAL A 116 0.49 4.97 19.80
C VAL A 116 1.58 4.52 20.77
N GLY A 117 2.75 5.17 20.76
CA GLY A 117 3.82 4.84 21.71
C GLY A 117 3.36 5.04 23.15
N GLY A 118 2.56 6.09 23.41
CA GLY A 118 1.96 6.32 24.73
C GLY A 118 1.00 5.22 25.21
N GLN A 119 0.43 4.43 24.30
CA GLN A 119 -0.34 3.23 24.63
C GLN A 119 0.57 2.01 24.75
N LEU A 120 1.50 1.80 23.82
CA LEU A 120 2.44 0.67 23.84
C LEU A 120 3.32 0.68 25.09
N ARG A 121 3.62 1.86 25.65
CA ARG A 121 4.45 2.01 26.86
C ARG A 121 3.98 1.19 28.05
N TYR A 122 2.67 0.90 28.15
CA TYR A 122 2.13 0.12 29.25
C TYR A 122 2.64 -1.33 29.25
N PHE A 123 3.17 -1.83 28.12
CA PHE A 123 3.88 -3.11 28.08
C PHE A 123 5.12 -3.13 29.00
N GLY A 124 5.71 -1.97 29.28
CA GLY A 124 6.82 -1.85 30.22
C GLY A 124 6.45 -1.99 31.69
N ASP A 125 5.17 -2.21 32.03
CA ASP A 125 4.67 -2.52 33.37
C ASP A 125 5.17 -1.58 34.49
N GLY A 126 5.25 -0.29 34.20
CA GLY A 126 5.70 0.74 35.13
C GLY A 126 7.19 1.07 35.07
N TYR A 127 7.98 0.31 34.31
CA TYR A 127 9.42 0.51 34.14
C TYR A 127 9.78 1.35 32.89
N GLN A 128 8.80 1.67 32.05
CA GLN A 128 9.02 2.54 30.88
C GLN A 128 9.47 3.95 31.28
N ILE A 129 10.35 4.54 30.47
CA ILE A 129 10.87 5.90 30.69
C ILE A 129 10.54 6.78 29.48
N SER A 130 10.02 7.99 29.73
CA SER A 130 9.86 9.00 28.69
C SER A 130 11.18 9.70 28.40
N LYS A 131 11.46 9.98 27.13
CA LYS A 131 12.57 10.84 26.70
C LYS A 131 12.06 11.88 25.72
N GLU A 132 12.62 13.08 25.77
CA GLU A 132 12.34 14.12 24.78
C GLU A 132 13.59 14.35 23.94
N ILE A 133 13.47 14.23 22.62
CA ILE A 133 14.56 14.44 21.67
C ILE A 133 14.04 15.37 20.59
N ALA A 134 14.71 16.51 20.40
CA ALA A 134 14.33 17.54 19.41
C ALA A 134 12.83 17.95 19.49
N GLY A 135 12.30 18.09 20.71
CA GLY A 135 10.90 18.45 20.94
C GLY A 135 9.87 17.34 20.66
N LYS A 136 10.33 16.12 20.33
CA LYS A 136 9.48 14.94 20.18
C LYS A 136 9.62 14.04 21.41
N ARG A 137 8.48 13.59 21.95
CA ARG A 137 8.45 12.62 23.04
C ARG A 137 8.54 11.20 22.50
N LEU A 138 9.41 10.41 23.11
CA LEU A 138 9.59 8.99 22.88
C LEU A 138 9.43 8.20 24.17
N TRP A 139 9.09 6.93 24.04
CA TRP A 139 9.08 5.95 25.13
C TRP A 139 10.18 4.93 24.94
N ARG A 140 10.94 4.69 26.02
CA ARG A 140 11.87 3.57 26.16
C ARG A 140 11.15 2.50 26.96
N ILE A 141 10.81 1.40 26.31
CA ILE A 141 10.05 0.30 26.90
C ILE A 141 11.02 -0.86 27.14
N PRO A 142 11.28 -1.28 28.39
CA PRO A 142 12.19 -2.38 28.66
C PRO A 142 11.63 -3.69 28.10
N VAL A 143 12.47 -4.41 27.36
CA VAL A 143 12.15 -5.70 26.71
C VAL A 143 13.37 -6.63 26.81
N MET A 144 13.23 -7.89 26.38
CA MET A 144 14.29 -8.90 26.60
C MET A 144 15.64 -8.58 25.94
N ASP A 145 15.65 -7.94 24.77
CA ASP A 145 16.90 -7.58 24.06
C ASP A 145 17.44 -6.20 24.46
N GLY A 146 16.79 -5.50 25.39
CA GLY A 146 17.16 -4.17 25.85
C GLY A 146 15.95 -3.25 25.99
N GLU A 147 15.82 -2.31 25.04
CA GLU A 147 14.74 -1.32 25.05
C GLU A 147 14.12 -1.17 23.66
N PHE A 148 12.80 -1.19 23.59
CA PHE A 148 12.07 -0.75 22.42
C PHE A 148 11.82 0.76 22.49
N LEU A 149 12.39 1.50 21.54
CA LEU A 149 12.22 2.95 21.43
C LEU A 149 11.11 3.28 20.42
N VAL A 150 10.13 4.09 20.83
CA VAL A 150 8.98 4.44 19.99
C VAL A 150 8.51 5.87 20.23
N ASP A 151 8.16 6.59 19.16
CA ASP A 151 7.51 7.91 19.27
C ASP A 151 6.18 7.81 20.01
N ASP A 152 5.89 8.78 20.89
CA ASP A 152 4.63 8.85 21.65
C ASP A 152 3.41 8.95 20.73
N ILE A 153 3.56 9.78 19.69
CA ILE A 153 2.50 10.19 18.77
C ILE A 153 2.90 9.85 17.34
N PHE A 154 1.96 9.25 16.61
CA PHE A 154 2.01 9.07 15.17
C PHE A 154 0.94 9.94 14.52
N LYS A 155 1.22 10.46 13.33
CA LYS A 155 0.28 11.31 12.61
C LYS A 155 -0.43 10.52 11.52
N THR A 156 -1.64 10.96 11.20
CA THR A 156 -2.44 10.46 10.09
C THR A 156 -2.97 11.64 9.29
N LYS A 157 -3.04 11.53 7.98
CA LYS A 157 -3.61 12.59 7.13
C LYS A 157 -4.52 12.02 6.07
N GLU A 158 -5.37 12.87 5.49
CA GLU A 158 -6.13 12.48 4.31
C GLU A 158 -5.19 12.06 3.18
N ALA A 159 -5.59 11.01 2.48
CA ALA A 159 -4.82 10.32 1.47
C ALA A 159 -5.75 9.78 0.37
N VAL A 160 -5.17 9.19 -0.66
CA VAL A 160 -5.89 8.62 -1.81
C VAL A 160 -5.54 7.14 -1.92
N GLY A 161 -6.54 6.27 -2.01
CA GLY A 161 -6.33 4.86 -2.29
C GLY A 161 -7.21 4.32 -3.39
N GLY A 162 -6.79 3.21 -4.01
CA GLY A 162 -7.51 2.58 -5.11
C GLY A 162 -7.22 3.15 -6.50
N GLY A 163 -6.24 4.05 -6.64
CA GLY A 163 -5.74 4.43 -7.96
C GLY A 163 -5.22 3.18 -8.68
N ASN A 164 -5.54 2.97 -9.95
CA ASN A 164 -5.26 1.67 -10.55
C ASN A 164 -5.01 1.72 -12.06
N ILE A 165 -4.35 0.67 -12.55
CA ILE A 165 -4.25 0.38 -13.98
C ILE A 165 -4.54 -1.10 -14.25
N LEU A 166 -5.20 -1.37 -15.37
CA LEU A 166 -5.46 -2.72 -15.89
C LEU A 166 -4.52 -2.99 -17.07
N ILE A 167 -3.80 -4.10 -17.02
CA ILE A 167 -2.86 -4.57 -18.06
C ILE A 167 -3.48 -5.78 -18.74
N LEU A 168 -3.93 -5.60 -19.99
CA LEU A 168 -4.57 -6.63 -20.79
C LEU A 168 -3.58 -7.15 -21.85
N ALA A 169 -3.24 -8.43 -21.76
CA ALA A 169 -2.18 -9.04 -22.55
C ALA A 169 -2.63 -10.30 -23.30
N LYS A 170 -1.86 -10.66 -24.33
CA LYS A 170 -2.08 -11.88 -25.12
C LYS A 170 -2.01 -13.18 -24.31
N ASP A 171 -1.28 -13.20 -23.20
CA ASP A 171 -1.08 -14.34 -22.32
C ASP A 171 -0.59 -13.89 -20.94
N GLN A 172 -0.67 -14.78 -19.95
CA GLN A 172 -0.33 -14.48 -18.56
C GLN A 172 1.14 -14.12 -18.35
N ASN A 173 2.07 -14.80 -19.04
CA ASN A 173 3.49 -14.53 -18.92
C ASN A 173 3.82 -13.10 -19.38
N THR A 174 3.20 -12.67 -20.48
CA THR A 174 3.33 -11.31 -21.01
C THR A 174 2.75 -10.28 -20.04
N ALA A 175 1.56 -10.53 -19.47
CA ALA A 175 0.97 -9.66 -18.45
C ALA A 175 1.88 -9.52 -17.23
N LEU A 176 2.39 -10.62 -16.69
CA LEU A 176 3.27 -10.63 -15.52
C LEU A 176 4.57 -9.87 -15.75
N LYS A 177 5.19 -10.02 -16.93
CA LYS A 177 6.41 -9.26 -17.28
C LYS A 177 6.17 -7.76 -17.34
N ALA A 178 5.05 -7.34 -17.93
CA ALA A 178 4.65 -5.93 -17.97
C ALA A 178 4.33 -5.39 -16.57
N ALA A 179 3.54 -6.13 -15.78
CA ALA A 179 3.19 -5.77 -14.42
C ALA A 179 4.44 -5.64 -13.54
N LYS A 180 5.38 -6.59 -13.61
CA LYS A 180 6.67 -6.49 -12.91
C LYS A 180 7.46 -5.23 -13.29
N SER A 181 7.49 -4.88 -14.58
CA SER A 181 8.16 -3.65 -15.04
C SER A 181 7.48 -2.40 -14.49
N ALA A 182 6.15 -2.38 -14.44
CA ALA A 182 5.37 -1.28 -13.89
C ALA A 182 5.57 -1.14 -12.38
N VAL A 183 5.39 -2.22 -11.62
CA VAL A 183 5.63 -2.29 -10.16
C VAL A 183 7.02 -1.78 -9.81
N ASN A 184 8.06 -2.27 -10.50
CA ASN A 184 9.44 -1.84 -10.23
C ASN A 184 9.62 -0.33 -10.42
N THR A 185 8.97 0.27 -11.42
CA THR A 185 9.08 1.71 -11.68
C THR A 185 8.24 2.52 -10.68
N MET A 186 7.04 2.04 -10.35
CA MET A 186 6.15 2.68 -9.39
C MET A 186 6.73 2.68 -7.98
N ARG A 187 7.51 1.67 -7.59
CA ARG A 187 8.19 1.62 -6.27
C ARG A 187 9.28 2.70 -6.09
N GLU A 188 9.76 3.30 -7.18
CA GLU A 188 10.69 4.42 -7.11
C GLU A 188 9.95 5.77 -6.89
N VAL A 189 8.62 5.78 -6.96
CA VAL A 189 7.81 6.96 -6.67
C VAL A 189 7.66 7.08 -5.15
N PRO A 190 8.04 8.22 -4.54
CA PRO A 190 7.86 8.41 -3.11
C PRO A 190 6.37 8.53 -2.77
N ASN A 191 6.04 8.34 -1.50
CA ASN A 191 4.71 8.53 -0.91
C ASN A 191 3.63 7.56 -1.41
N VAL A 192 3.97 6.49 -2.14
CA VAL A 192 3.02 5.49 -2.62
C VAL A 192 3.37 4.08 -2.18
N ILE A 193 2.36 3.21 -2.17
CA ILE A 193 2.52 1.75 -2.06
C ILE A 193 1.66 1.04 -3.10
N LEU A 194 1.99 -0.23 -3.31
CA LEU A 194 1.21 -1.17 -4.11
C LEU A 194 0.82 -2.34 -3.19
N PRO A 195 -0.34 -2.26 -2.49
CA PRO A 195 -0.61 -3.07 -1.29
C PRO A 195 -0.84 -4.56 -1.58
N PHE A 196 -1.13 -4.92 -2.82
CA PHE A 196 -1.35 -6.31 -3.21
C PHE A 196 -0.06 -7.13 -3.25
N PRO A 197 -0.12 -8.48 -3.31
CA PRO A 197 1.07 -9.32 -3.31
C PRO A 197 2.03 -8.97 -4.45
N ASN A 198 3.24 -8.51 -4.09
CA ASN A 198 4.22 -7.96 -5.03
C ASN A 198 3.66 -6.84 -5.94
N GLY A 199 2.67 -6.10 -5.46
CA GLY A 199 2.04 -4.98 -6.15
C GLY A 199 1.08 -5.35 -7.27
N VAL A 200 0.64 -6.61 -7.38
CA VAL A 200 -0.20 -7.05 -8.50
C VAL A 200 -1.46 -7.78 -8.03
N VAL A 201 -2.59 -7.36 -8.58
CA VAL A 201 -3.90 -7.98 -8.43
C VAL A 201 -4.16 -8.92 -9.60
N ARG A 202 -4.51 -10.18 -9.30
CA ARG A 202 -4.98 -11.14 -10.31
C ARG A 202 -6.50 -11.34 -10.31
N SER A 203 -7.17 -10.93 -9.24
CA SER A 203 -8.56 -11.31 -8.99
C SER A 203 -9.56 -10.39 -9.65
N GLY A 204 -9.30 -9.07 -9.64
CA GLY A 204 -10.21 -8.02 -10.11
C GLY A 204 -11.57 -8.07 -9.42
N SER A 205 -11.97 -7.02 -8.71
CA SER A 205 -13.27 -7.00 -8.03
C SER A 205 -14.23 -5.98 -8.65
N LYS A 206 -15.52 -6.27 -8.53
CA LYS A 206 -16.60 -5.30 -8.72
C LYS A 206 -17.41 -5.16 -7.43
N VAL A 207 -18.07 -4.03 -7.27
CA VAL A 207 -18.99 -3.78 -6.15
C VAL A 207 -20.21 -4.69 -6.28
N GLY A 208 -20.60 -5.28 -5.15
CA GLY A 208 -21.76 -6.14 -5.05
C GLY A 208 -21.52 -7.55 -5.60
N SER A 209 -22.57 -8.36 -5.51
CA SER A 209 -22.55 -9.76 -5.91
C SER A 209 -23.97 -10.26 -6.16
N LYS A 210 -24.08 -11.28 -7.02
CA LYS A 210 -25.29 -12.10 -7.15
C LYS A 210 -25.62 -12.85 -5.84
N TYR A 211 -24.64 -13.07 -4.98
CA TYR A 211 -24.83 -13.58 -3.63
C TYR A 211 -24.92 -12.43 -2.63
N LYS A 212 -26.12 -12.15 -2.11
CA LYS A 212 -26.43 -10.95 -1.29
C LYS A 212 -25.52 -10.73 -0.07
N ALA A 213 -24.92 -11.78 0.47
CA ALA A 213 -24.02 -11.69 1.62
C ALA A 213 -22.62 -11.12 1.27
N LEU A 214 -22.27 -11.02 0.00
CA LEU A 214 -20.95 -10.57 -0.45
C LEU A 214 -20.99 -9.11 -0.92
N ILE A 215 -20.13 -8.28 -0.33
CA ILE A 215 -19.96 -6.86 -0.67
C ILE A 215 -19.16 -6.64 -1.96
N ALA A 216 -18.35 -7.62 -2.36
CA ALA A 216 -17.58 -7.61 -3.60
C ALA A 216 -17.58 -9.00 -4.24
N SER A 217 -17.45 -9.04 -5.56
CA SER A 217 -17.32 -10.28 -6.34
C SER A 217 -16.35 -10.09 -7.51
N THR A 218 -16.07 -11.15 -8.26
CA THR A 218 -15.17 -11.07 -9.43
C THR A 218 -15.69 -10.05 -10.45
N ASN A 219 -14.77 -9.28 -11.04
CA ASN A 219 -15.06 -8.43 -12.17
C ASN A 219 -15.11 -9.26 -13.45
N ASP A 220 -16.27 -9.86 -13.69
CA ASP A 220 -16.56 -10.78 -14.78
C ASP A 220 -16.38 -10.13 -16.17
N ALA A 221 -16.54 -8.81 -16.29
CA ALA A 221 -16.27 -8.08 -17.53
C ALA A 221 -14.81 -8.21 -17.98
N TYR A 222 -13.87 -8.36 -17.03
CA TYR A 222 -12.43 -8.47 -17.28
C TYR A 222 -11.89 -9.91 -17.15
N CYS A 223 -12.76 -10.92 -17.03
CA CYS A 223 -12.36 -12.32 -16.92
C CYS A 223 -12.20 -12.98 -18.30
N PRO A 224 -10.98 -13.33 -18.76
CA PRO A 224 -10.80 -13.93 -20.09
C PRO A 224 -11.52 -15.26 -20.27
N THR A 225 -11.68 -16.04 -19.20
CA THR A 225 -12.41 -17.32 -19.23
C THR A 225 -13.92 -17.15 -19.39
N LEU A 226 -14.44 -15.93 -19.21
CA LEU A 226 -15.86 -15.61 -19.28
C LEU A 226 -16.22 -14.73 -20.48
N SER A 227 -15.25 -14.34 -21.32
CA SER A 227 -15.42 -13.34 -22.38
C SER A 227 -16.50 -13.72 -23.40
N SER A 228 -16.74 -15.02 -23.63
CA SER A 228 -17.78 -15.52 -24.55
C SER A 228 -19.10 -15.86 -23.86
N VAL A 229 -19.20 -15.67 -22.53
CA VAL A 229 -20.35 -16.09 -21.71
C VAL A 229 -21.08 -14.89 -21.11
N VAL A 230 -20.34 -13.87 -20.69
CA VAL A 230 -20.94 -12.67 -20.07
C VAL A 230 -21.46 -11.72 -21.13
N GLU A 231 -22.58 -11.06 -20.83
CA GLU A 231 -23.25 -10.14 -21.76
C GLU A 231 -22.38 -8.91 -22.11
N LYS A 232 -21.59 -8.43 -21.14
CA LYS A 232 -20.70 -7.28 -21.29
C LYS A 232 -19.28 -7.68 -20.89
N THR A 233 -18.40 -7.81 -21.88
CA THR A 233 -16.98 -8.08 -21.67
C THR A 233 -16.13 -6.93 -22.19
N GLU A 234 -15.05 -6.63 -21.47
CA GLU A 234 -13.99 -5.70 -21.85
C GLU A 234 -12.75 -6.45 -22.41
N VAL A 235 -12.86 -7.77 -22.57
CA VAL A 235 -11.78 -8.66 -23.02
C VAL A 235 -11.98 -9.02 -24.49
N ASP A 236 -11.12 -8.48 -25.36
CA ASP A 236 -11.08 -8.86 -26.77
C ASP A 236 -10.57 -10.29 -26.97
N THR A 237 -10.90 -10.89 -28.12
CA THR A 237 -10.52 -12.27 -28.51
C THR A 237 -9.02 -12.57 -28.50
N ASN A 238 -8.16 -11.55 -28.52
CA ASN A 238 -6.70 -11.71 -28.50
C ASN A 238 -6.05 -11.39 -27.13
N ILE A 239 -6.86 -11.27 -26.08
CA ILE A 239 -6.46 -11.06 -24.69
C ILE A 239 -6.80 -12.33 -23.89
N ASN A 240 -5.79 -12.96 -23.29
CA ASN A 240 -5.96 -14.17 -22.48
C ASN A 240 -5.55 -13.96 -21.02
N SER A 241 -5.13 -12.75 -20.64
CA SER A 241 -4.81 -12.42 -19.25
C SER A 241 -4.99 -10.94 -18.98
N VAL A 242 -5.60 -10.65 -17.84
CA VAL A 242 -5.73 -9.30 -17.28
C VAL A 242 -5.09 -9.33 -15.90
N LEU A 243 -4.24 -8.34 -15.63
CA LEU A 243 -3.70 -8.06 -14.29
C LEU A 243 -3.98 -6.61 -13.95
N GLU A 244 -4.13 -6.33 -12.68
CA GLU A 244 -4.37 -4.99 -12.16
C GLU A 244 -3.23 -4.61 -11.22
N ILE A 245 -2.90 -3.32 -11.17
CA ILE A 245 -2.02 -2.74 -10.16
C ILE A 245 -2.82 -1.65 -9.46
N VAL A 246 -2.98 -1.79 -8.14
CA VAL A 246 -3.62 -0.80 -7.27
C VAL A 246 -2.53 -0.02 -6.53
N ILE A 247 -2.76 1.27 -6.36
CA ILE A 247 -1.85 2.28 -5.86
C ILE A 247 -2.59 3.08 -4.79
N ASP A 248 -1.97 3.14 -3.62
CA ASP A 248 -2.35 4.08 -2.56
C ASP A 248 -1.22 5.09 -2.39
N GLY A 249 -1.58 6.36 -2.14
CA GLY A 249 -0.62 7.45 -2.01
C GLY A 249 -1.06 8.50 -1.01
N LEU A 250 -0.08 9.18 -0.40
CA LEU A 250 -0.35 10.25 0.56
C LEU A 250 -1.01 11.49 -0.08
N THR A 251 -0.90 11.66 -1.39
CA THR A 251 -1.60 12.68 -2.16
C THR A 251 -2.09 12.14 -3.50
N LEU A 252 -3.09 12.80 -4.09
CA LEU A 252 -3.55 12.49 -5.44
C LEU A 252 -2.42 12.55 -6.47
N LYS A 253 -1.57 13.57 -6.38
CA LYS A 253 -0.44 13.78 -7.29
C LYS A 253 0.56 12.61 -7.26
N ASP A 254 0.80 12.04 -6.07
CA ASP A 254 1.67 10.87 -5.93
C ASP A 254 1.07 9.65 -6.65
N VAL A 255 -0.24 9.42 -6.52
CA VAL A 255 -0.98 8.35 -7.21
C VAL A 255 -0.96 8.56 -8.73
N GLU A 256 -1.23 9.77 -9.20
CA GLU A 256 -1.18 10.12 -10.63
C GLU A 256 0.20 9.88 -11.23
N GLU A 257 1.27 10.27 -10.52
CA GLU A 257 2.64 10.05 -10.96
C GLU A 257 2.98 8.56 -11.04
N ALA A 258 2.59 7.78 -10.02
CA ALA A 258 2.74 6.33 -10.02
C ALA A 258 2.01 5.67 -11.20
N MET A 259 0.75 6.05 -11.45
CA MET A 259 0.00 5.60 -12.62
C MET A 259 0.74 5.96 -13.92
N ARG A 260 1.19 7.22 -14.06
CA ARG A 260 1.86 7.72 -15.26
C ARG A 260 3.14 6.94 -15.56
N VAL A 261 4.02 6.70 -14.57
CA VAL A 261 5.26 5.94 -14.78
C VAL A 261 4.99 4.46 -15.01
N GLY A 262 4.00 3.91 -14.31
CA GLY A 262 3.60 2.52 -14.44
C GLY A 262 3.00 2.17 -15.79
N ILE A 263 2.12 3.02 -16.34
CA ILE A 263 1.58 2.87 -17.71
C ILE A 263 2.73 2.85 -18.71
N LYS A 264 3.65 3.82 -18.63
CA LYS A 264 4.82 3.89 -19.53
C LYS A 264 5.67 2.62 -19.45
N ALA A 265 5.91 2.11 -18.25
CA ALA A 265 6.70 0.91 -18.02
C ALA A 265 5.99 -0.39 -18.43
N ALA A 266 4.66 -0.45 -18.33
CA ALA A 266 3.85 -1.60 -18.74
C ALA A 266 3.80 -1.79 -20.26
N ILE A 267 4.03 -0.74 -21.06
CA ILE A 267 3.99 -0.82 -22.53
C ILE A 267 5.14 -1.69 -23.05
N LYS A 268 4.83 -2.96 -23.31
CA LYS A 268 5.75 -4.01 -23.79
C LYS A 268 5.12 -4.80 -24.96
N PRO A 269 5.92 -5.50 -25.78
CA PRO A 269 5.39 -6.38 -26.83
C PRO A 269 4.37 -7.39 -26.28
N GLY A 270 3.21 -7.48 -26.93
CA GLY A 270 2.12 -8.39 -26.54
C GLY A 270 1.13 -7.82 -25.52
N ILE A 271 1.36 -6.63 -24.99
CA ILE A 271 0.34 -5.86 -24.26
C ILE A 271 -0.60 -5.21 -25.27
N LYS A 272 -1.88 -5.56 -25.17
CA LYS A 272 -2.93 -5.18 -26.12
C LYS A 272 -3.58 -3.88 -25.69
N LYS A 273 -4.01 -3.81 -24.43
CA LYS A 273 -4.64 -2.63 -23.84
C LYS A 273 -4.06 -2.34 -22.46
N ILE A 274 -4.00 -1.06 -22.14
CA ILE A 274 -3.95 -0.57 -20.77
C ILE A 274 -5.24 0.20 -20.55
N SER A 275 -5.96 -0.15 -19.48
CA SER A 275 -7.22 0.47 -19.06
C SER A 275 -7.13 0.86 -17.59
N ALA A 276 -8.24 1.26 -17.00
CA ALA A 276 -8.40 1.48 -15.57
C ALA A 276 -9.80 1.02 -15.13
N GLY A 277 -9.91 0.58 -13.88
CA GLY A 277 -11.16 0.23 -13.22
C GLY A 277 -11.81 1.46 -12.60
N ASN A 278 -13.11 1.61 -12.86
CA ASN A 278 -13.98 2.60 -12.23
C ASN A 278 -15.37 2.01 -12.00
N TYR A 279 -16.21 2.77 -11.30
CA TYR A 279 -17.57 2.41 -10.90
C TYR A 279 -18.60 3.40 -11.46
N GLY A 280 -18.26 4.06 -12.58
CA GLY A 280 -19.12 5.03 -13.25
C GLY A 280 -19.07 6.45 -12.69
N GLY A 281 -18.10 6.77 -11.82
CA GLY A 281 -17.91 8.10 -11.24
C GLY A 281 -18.88 8.43 -10.11
N GLY A 282 -19.53 7.42 -9.53
CA GLY A 282 -20.57 7.59 -8.52
C GLY A 282 -20.16 7.22 -7.09
N LEU A 283 -18.95 6.67 -6.90
CA LEU A 283 -18.49 6.17 -5.60
C LEU A 283 -17.21 6.86 -5.11
N GLY A 284 -16.20 6.97 -5.95
CA GLY A 284 -14.91 7.59 -5.64
C GLY A 284 -14.97 9.12 -5.70
N GLN A 285 -14.06 9.76 -4.96
CA GLN A 285 -13.92 11.22 -4.94
C GLN A 285 -12.86 11.74 -5.93
N TYR A 286 -12.06 10.82 -6.49
CA TYR A 286 -10.91 11.10 -7.35
C TYR A 286 -10.99 10.29 -8.64
#